data_AF-A0A8H8NI87-F1
#
_entry.id   AF-A0A8H8NI87-F1
#
_cell.length_a   1.000
_cell.length_b   1.000
_cell.length_c   1.000
_cell.angle_alpha   90.00
_cell.angle_beta   90.00
_cell.angle_gamma   90.00
#
_symmetry.space_group_name_H-M   'P 1'
#
loop_
_entity.id
_entity.type
_entity.pdbx_description
1 polymer ?
#
loop_
_entity_poly.entity_id
_entity_poly.type
_entity_poly.pdbx_seq_one_letter_code
_entity_poly.pdbx_strand_id
1 'polypeptide(L)'
;MSREYKYLTPEQVDFFMNHGYVVIKKALKEEWIERATHDVWIRLGVDPNDKSTWKSERVNQPWHRRVMAKDVAPAAWGAICEIVGGEERIADYCKEWRDGLITNMGSDEWETKDISPRELDNWHCDATSSHAEGGKFDFLARINECNVFTEMTGERGDVILLHPLMLHSASKNHTRAVRLITNPPVSLKEPFNFNRENPADFSLVELKTLKELGVDRYNFVPSVPRQQIVPKRLDAQTKILAEELERMKANAAKTGIPIDSEHANVHPDKLRESLSPPMVKAS
;
A
#
# COMPACT_ATOMS: atom_id res chain seq x y z
N MET A 1 -22.13 -24.29 -7.67
CA MET A 1 -22.28 -23.15 -8.60
C MET A 1 -21.09 -22.24 -8.38
N SER A 2 -20.39 -21.85 -9.44
CA SER A 2 -19.30 -20.87 -9.35
C SER A 2 -19.85 -19.56 -8.79
N ARG A 3 -19.15 -18.95 -7.82
CA ARG A 3 -19.52 -17.64 -7.28
C ARG A 3 -19.51 -16.62 -8.42
N GLU A 4 -20.60 -15.88 -8.61
CA GLU A 4 -20.62 -14.80 -9.58
C GLU A 4 -19.94 -13.57 -9.01
N TYR A 5 -19.05 -12.98 -9.81
CA TYR A 5 -18.31 -11.76 -9.50
C TYR A 5 -18.86 -10.63 -10.37
N LYS A 6 -19.12 -9.48 -9.75
CA LYS A 6 -19.61 -8.26 -10.38
C LYS A 6 -18.46 -7.34 -10.81
N TYR A 7 -17.36 -7.33 -10.06
CA TYR A 7 -16.25 -6.40 -10.28
C TYR A 7 -15.03 -7.08 -10.90
N LEU A 8 -14.80 -8.36 -10.59
CA LEU A 8 -13.78 -9.18 -11.25
C LEU A 8 -14.40 -9.98 -12.39
N THR A 9 -13.72 -9.96 -13.54
CA THR A 9 -14.01 -10.89 -14.65
C THR A 9 -13.52 -12.31 -14.31
N PRO A 10 -14.07 -13.37 -14.94
CA PRO A 10 -13.55 -14.72 -14.78
C PRO A 10 -12.03 -14.81 -15.04
N GLU A 11 -11.53 -14.12 -16.06
CA GLU A 11 -10.11 -14.09 -16.41
C GLU A 11 -9.26 -13.43 -15.31
N GLN A 12 -9.77 -12.37 -14.68
CA GLN A 12 -9.11 -11.73 -13.55
C GLN A 12 -9.09 -12.61 -12.29
N VAL A 13 -10.16 -13.37 -12.05
CA VAL A 13 -10.22 -14.35 -10.96
C VAL A 13 -9.21 -15.46 -11.21
N ASP A 14 -9.18 -16.04 -12.40
CA ASP A 14 -8.23 -17.08 -12.79
C ASP A 14 -6.79 -16.56 -12.69
N PHE A 15 -6.55 -15.33 -13.15
CA PHE A 15 -5.25 -14.66 -13.04
C PHE A 15 -4.83 -14.50 -11.58
N PHE A 16 -5.70 -13.99 -10.71
CA PHE A 16 -5.42 -13.89 -9.27
C PHE A 16 -5.15 -15.26 -8.64
N MET A 17 -5.93 -16.28 -9.00
CA MET A 17 -5.77 -17.64 -8.49
C MET A 17 -4.46 -18.28 -8.96
N ASN A 18 -3.94 -17.92 -10.12
CA ASN A 18 -2.66 -18.42 -10.63
C ASN A 18 -1.47 -17.59 -10.11
N HIS A 19 -1.59 -16.27 -10.10
CA HIS A 19 -0.46 -15.38 -9.87
C HIS A 19 -0.47 -14.64 -8.54
N GLY A 20 -1.57 -14.66 -7.78
CA GLY A 20 -1.66 -14.01 -6.47
C GLY A 20 -1.72 -12.48 -6.51
N TYR A 21 -1.92 -11.88 -7.68
CA TYR A 21 -2.22 -10.46 -7.81
C TYR A 21 -3.20 -10.23 -8.97
N VAL A 22 -3.82 -9.06 -9.01
CA VAL A 22 -4.65 -8.62 -10.14
C VAL A 22 -4.57 -7.10 -10.28
N VAL A 23 -4.56 -6.63 -11.53
CA VAL A 23 -4.57 -5.19 -11.84
C VAL A 23 -5.98 -4.78 -12.24
N ILE A 24 -6.51 -3.77 -11.55
CA ILE A 24 -7.76 -3.10 -11.92
C ILE A 24 -7.38 -1.82 -12.66
N LYS A 25 -7.58 -1.86 -13.98
CA LYS A 25 -7.14 -0.78 -14.88
C LYS A 25 -7.97 0.47 -14.71
N LYS A 26 -7.31 1.65 -14.68
CA LYS A 26 -7.94 2.97 -14.59
C LYS A 26 -9.00 3.05 -13.47
N ALA A 27 -8.70 2.44 -12.33
CA ALA A 27 -9.65 2.30 -11.24
C ALA A 27 -9.84 3.59 -10.45
N LEU A 28 -8.78 4.39 -10.28
CA LEU A 28 -8.83 5.68 -9.59
C LEU A 28 -9.45 6.76 -10.48
N LYS A 29 -10.35 7.55 -9.91
CA LYS A 29 -10.87 8.76 -10.54
C LYS A 29 -9.79 9.83 -10.67
N GLU A 30 -9.77 10.50 -11.81
CA GLU A 30 -8.79 11.55 -12.14
C GLU A 30 -8.78 12.68 -11.11
N GLU A 31 -9.96 13.13 -10.67
CA GLU A 31 -10.12 14.18 -9.65
C GLU A 31 -9.35 13.90 -8.36
N TRP A 32 -9.27 12.63 -7.95
CA TRP A 32 -8.52 12.23 -6.77
C TRP A 32 -7.02 12.17 -7.06
N ILE A 33 -6.62 11.71 -8.24
CA ILE A 33 -5.20 11.68 -8.63
C ILE A 33 -4.65 13.10 -8.66
N GLU A 34 -5.36 14.04 -9.28
CA GLU A 34 -4.99 15.46 -9.31
C GLU A 34 -4.92 16.02 -7.89
N ARG A 35 -5.98 15.85 -7.08
CA ARG A 35 -6.01 16.34 -5.71
C ARG A 35 -4.87 15.77 -4.85
N ALA A 36 -4.58 14.47 -4.95
CA ALA A 36 -3.55 13.82 -4.13
C ALA A 36 -2.11 14.21 -4.54
N THR A 37 -1.90 14.65 -5.79
CA THR A 37 -0.56 14.90 -6.34
C THR A 37 -0.23 16.37 -6.60
N HIS A 38 -1.21 17.28 -6.58
CA HIS A 38 -1.01 18.69 -6.98
C HIS A 38 0.08 19.43 -6.18
N ASP A 39 0.32 19.03 -4.94
CA ASP A 39 1.27 19.67 -4.03
C ASP A 39 2.48 18.81 -3.69
N VAL A 40 2.69 17.68 -4.39
CA VAL A 40 3.78 16.74 -4.10
C VAL A 40 5.14 17.44 -4.07
N TRP A 41 5.39 18.35 -5.01
CA TRP A 41 6.64 19.10 -5.12
C TRP A 41 6.81 20.15 -4.01
N ILE A 42 5.72 20.83 -3.64
CA ILE A 42 5.70 21.78 -2.52
C ILE A 42 6.01 21.04 -1.23
N ARG A 43 5.36 19.90 -1.02
CA ARG A 43 5.58 19.02 0.12
C ARG A 43 7.01 18.51 0.16
N LEU A 44 7.59 18.05 -0.96
CA LEU A 44 8.99 17.61 -1.00
C LEU A 44 10.00 18.77 -0.79
N GLY A 45 9.64 19.99 -1.19
CA GLY A 45 10.55 21.13 -1.15
C GLY A 45 11.68 21.05 -2.17
N VAL A 46 11.40 20.42 -3.32
CA VAL A 46 12.34 20.23 -4.43
C VAL A 46 11.69 20.71 -5.74
N ASP A 47 12.51 21.01 -6.75
CA ASP A 47 12.03 21.45 -8.05
C ASP A 47 11.86 20.24 -8.99
N PRO A 48 10.67 20.00 -9.58
CA PRO A 48 10.47 18.93 -10.55
C PRO A 48 11.35 19.04 -11.80
N ASN A 49 11.83 20.24 -12.14
CA ASN A 49 12.61 20.51 -13.34
C ASN A 49 14.11 20.60 -13.08
N ASP A 50 14.54 20.54 -11.81
CA ASP A 50 15.96 20.53 -11.44
C ASP A 50 16.26 19.35 -10.51
N LYS A 51 16.74 18.26 -11.13
CA LYS A 51 17.10 17.02 -10.44
C LYS A 51 18.24 17.20 -9.43
N SER A 52 19.03 18.27 -9.49
CA SER A 52 20.07 18.55 -8.47
C SER A 52 19.46 18.87 -7.11
N THR A 53 18.18 19.27 -7.08
CA THR A 53 17.43 19.50 -5.85
C THR A 53 16.90 18.21 -5.22
N TRP A 54 16.94 17.07 -5.92
CA TRP A 54 16.40 15.78 -5.46
C TRP A 54 17.40 15.07 -4.55
N LYS A 55 17.25 15.24 -3.24
CA LYS A 55 18.22 14.75 -2.22
C LYS A 55 18.07 13.29 -1.81
N SER A 56 17.00 12.62 -2.25
CA SER A 56 16.66 11.26 -1.84
C SER A 56 16.09 10.48 -3.02
N GLU A 57 16.48 9.22 -3.20
CA GLU A 57 15.89 8.34 -4.22
C GLU A 57 14.39 8.14 -3.99
N ARG A 58 13.99 7.97 -2.73
CA ARG A 58 12.62 7.68 -2.32
C ARG A 58 12.26 8.40 -1.03
N VAL A 59 11.07 9.00 -0.98
CA VAL A 59 10.51 9.65 0.20
C VAL A 59 9.12 9.09 0.50
N ASN A 60 8.89 8.67 1.73
CA ASN A 60 7.58 8.23 2.21
C ASN A 60 6.87 9.42 2.88
N GLN A 61 6.11 10.17 2.11
CA GLN A 61 5.44 11.39 2.57
C GLN A 61 4.28 11.05 3.51
N PRO A 62 4.07 11.81 4.60
CA PRO A 62 2.88 11.70 5.44
C PRO A 62 1.63 12.04 4.62
N TRP A 63 0.47 11.59 5.08
CA TRP A 63 -0.78 11.92 4.41
C TRP A 63 -1.28 13.30 4.85
N HIS A 64 -2.07 13.94 3.98
CA HIS A 64 -2.73 15.23 4.20
C HIS A 64 -4.25 15.15 4.05
N ARG A 65 -4.73 14.19 3.26
CA ARG A 65 -6.14 14.05 2.86
C ARG A 65 -6.57 12.61 3.00
N ARG A 66 -7.83 12.41 3.40
CA ARG A 66 -8.50 11.11 3.29
C ARG A 66 -9.74 11.17 2.41
N VAL A 67 -10.09 10.01 1.87
CA VAL A 67 -11.29 9.81 1.05
C VAL A 67 -11.78 8.37 1.19
N MET A 68 -13.08 8.15 1.02
CA MET A 68 -13.60 6.78 0.99
C MET A 68 -13.15 6.07 -0.29
N ALA A 69 -12.57 4.88 -0.16
CA ALA A 69 -12.05 4.10 -1.28
C ALA A 69 -13.12 3.82 -2.34
N LYS A 70 -14.35 3.52 -1.91
CA LYS A 70 -15.50 3.30 -2.80
C LYS A 70 -15.88 4.51 -3.64
N ASP A 71 -15.59 5.73 -3.17
CA ASP A 71 -15.98 6.96 -3.85
C ASP A 71 -14.97 7.33 -4.94
N VAL A 72 -13.68 7.04 -4.72
CA VAL A 72 -12.59 7.36 -5.68
C VAL A 72 -12.15 6.18 -6.53
N ALA A 73 -12.47 4.95 -6.14
CA ALA A 73 -12.08 3.75 -6.86
C ALA A 73 -13.13 2.63 -6.76
N PRO A 74 -14.38 2.86 -7.20
CA PRO A 74 -15.48 1.91 -6.99
C PRO A 74 -15.21 0.52 -7.56
N ALA A 75 -14.56 0.43 -8.72
CA ALA A 75 -14.19 -0.85 -9.33
C ALA A 75 -13.14 -1.61 -8.50
N ALA A 76 -12.09 -0.93 -8.04
CA ALA A 76 -11.07 -1.53 -7.19
C ALA A 76 -11.61 -1.89 -5.81
N TRP A 77 -12.44 -1.03 -5.20
CA TRP A 77 -13.09 -1.34 -3.92
C TRP A 77 -14.00 -2.55 -4.03
N GLY A 78 -14.82 -2.62 -5.08
CA GLY A 78 -15.66 -3.79 -5.36
C GLY A 78 -14.85 -5.08 -5.53
N ALA A 79 -13.75 -5.02 -6.27
CA ALA A 79 -12.82 -6.15 -6.42
C ALA A 79 -12.17 -6.56 -5.10
N ILE A 80 -11.78 -5.60 -4.24
CA ILE A 80 -11.28 -5.89 -2.88
C ILE A 80 -12.34 -6.66 -2.08
N CYS A 81 -13.59 -6.17 -2.06
CA CYS A 81 -14.69 -6.82 -1.37
C CYS A 81 -14.93 -8.26 -1.87
N GLU A 82 -14.85 -8.48 -3.18
CA GLU A 82 -14.97 -9.82 -3.77
C GLU A 82 -13.81 -10.75 -3.38
N ILE A 83 -12.58 -10.23 -3.38
CA ILE A 83 -11.38 -11.01 -3.03
C ILE A 83 -11.41 -11.48 -1.58
N VAL A 84 -11.82 -10.60 -0.65
CA VAL A 84 -11.84 -10.90 0.79
C VAL A 84 -13.15 -11.55 1.25
N GLY A 85 -14.14 -11.65 0.36
CA GLY A 85 -15.38 -12.37 0.58
C GLY A 85 -16.51 -11.55 1.22
N GLY A 86 -16.42 -10.22 1.18
CA GLY A 86 -17.47 -9.29 1.62
C GLY A 86 -16.92 -8.01 2.26
N GLU A 87 -17.59 -6.88 2.04
CA GLU A 87 -17.21 -5.58 2.64
C GLU A 87 -17.33 -5.61 4.17
N GLU A 88 -18.27 -6.39 4.71
CA GLU A 88 -18.53 -6.53 6.14
C GLU A 88 -17.34 -7.12 6.90
N ARG A 89 -16.47 -7.88 6.20
CA ARG A 89 -15.26 -8.48 6.74
C ARG A 89 -14.10 -7.48 6.85
N ILE A 90 -14.12 -6.38 6.09
CA ILE A 90 -13.05 -5.39 6.06
C ILE A 90 -13.12 -4.50 7.31
N ALA A 91 -11.98 -4.27 7.95
CA ALA A 91 -11.90 -3.38 9.11
C ALA A 91 -12.24 -1.94 8.71
N ASP A 92 -13.01 -1.22 9.54
CA ASP A 92 -13.59 0.06 9.13
C ASP A 92 -12.54 1.13 8.80
N TYR A 93 -11.37 1.09 9.46
CA TYR A 93 -10.27 2.02 9.19
C TYR A 93 -9.60 1.81 7.82
N CYS A 94 -9.85 0.68 7.13
CA CYS A 94 -9.35 0.40 5.79
C CYS A 94 -10.25 0.95 4.67
N LYS A 95 -11.46 1.41 5.02
CA LYS A 95 -12.43 1.97 4.06
C LYS A 95 -12.03 3.36 3.56
N GLU A 96 -11.22 4.07 4.34
CA GLU A 96 -10.65 5.35 3.97
C GLU A 96 -9.24 5.18 3.41
N TRP A 97 -9.02 5.65 2.19
CA TRP A 97 -7.69 5.81 1.62
C TRP A 97 -7.15 7.20 1.92
N ARG A 98 -5.81 7.29 1.98
CA ARG A 98 -5.09 8.51 2.32
C ARG A 98 -4.02 8.78 1.27
N ASP A 99 -3.71 10.04 1.03
CA ASP A 99 -2.66 10.46 0.10
C ASP A 99 -1.25 10.43 0.72
N GLY A 100 -0.98 9.44 1.57
CA GLY A 100 0.39 9.10 1.96
C GLY A 100 1.10 8.52 0.75
N LEU A 101 2.01 9.29 0.16
CA LEU A 101 2.68 8.96 -1.09
C LEU A 101 4.07 8.40 -0.84
N ILE A 102 4.40 7.32 -1.54
CA ILE A 102 5.77 6.86 -1.74
C ILE A 102 6.23 7.49 -3.05
N THR A 103 7.04 8.53 -2.94
CA THR A 103 7.59 9.28 -4.07
C THR A 103 8.97 8.74 -4.39
N ASN A 104 9.10 8.02 -5.50
CA ASN A 104 10.37 7.52 -6.00
C ASN A 104 10.83 8.38 -7.19
N MET A 105 11.91 9.15 -6.95
CA MET A 105 12.54 10.05 -7.92
C MET A 105 13.74 9.40 -8.62
N GLY A 106 14.16 8.22 -8.17
CA GLY A 106 15.38 7.54 -8.63
C GLY A 106 16.65 8.25 -8.18
N SER A 107 17.80 7.69 -8.56
CA SER A 107 19.13 8.22 -8.22
C SER A 107 20.03 8.13 -9.46
N ASP A 108 21.11 8.92 -9.47
CA ASP A 108 22.10 8.90 -10.55
C ASP A 108 22.73 7.50 -10.72
N GLU A 109 22.87 6.74 -9.62
CA GLU A 109 23.43 5.39 -9.63
C GLU A 109 22.62 4.46 -10.56
N TRP A 110 21.29 4.47 -10.45
CA TRP A 110 20.44 3.53 -11.18
C TRP A 110 20.20 3.90 -12.64
N GLU A 111 20.60 5.10 -13.10
CA GLU A 111 20.51 5.44 -14.53
C GLU A 111 21.41 4.56 -15.40
N THR A 112 22.52 4.09 -14.84
CA THR A 112 23.54 3.31 -15.58
C THR A 112 23.79 1.93 -14.99
N LYS A 113 23.49 1.74 -13.71
CA LYS A 113 23.64 0.45 -13.04
C LYS A 113 22.40 -0.42 -13.27
N ASP A 114 22.65 -1.64 -13.72
CA ASP A 114 21.65 -2.70 -13.75
C ASP A 114 21.76 -3.55 -12.47
N ILE A 115 20.66 -4.20 -12.09
CA ILE A 115 20.61 -5.07 -10.92
C ILE A 115 19.70 -6.26 -11.20
N SER A 116 20.19 -7.46 -10.88
CA SER A 116 19.35 -8.64 -11.04
C SER A 116 18.22 -8.63 -9.98
N PRO A 117 17.03 -9.17 -10.28
CA PRO A 117 15.95 -9.26 -9.29
C PRO A 117 16.35 -9.96 -7.98
N ARG A 118 17.28 -10.93 -8.03
CA ARG A 118 17.79 -11.65 -6.85
C ARG A 118 18.61 -10.76 -5.91
N GLU A 119 19.24 -9.73 -6.46
CA GLU A 119 20.09 -8.80 -5.72
C GLU A 119 19.33 -7.57 -5.20
N LEU A 120 18.04 -7.43 -5.56
CA LEU A 120 17.20 -6.39 -4.98
C LEU A 120 17.14 -6.53 -3.45
N ASP A 121 17.14 -5.39 -2.78
CA ASP A 121 16.98 -5.31 -1.34
C ASP A 121 15.52 -5.51 -0.93
N ASN A 122 15.28 -5.66 0.37
CA ASN A 122 13.94 -5.57 0.96
C ASN A 122 12.89 -6.47 0.30
N TRP A 123 13.25 -7.70 -0.09
CA TRP A 123 12.26 -8.74 -0.38
C TRP A 123 11.49 -9.09 0.90
N HIS A 124 10.16 -8.99 0.86
CA HIS A 124 9.28 -9.18 2.01
C HIS A 124 7.85 -9.58 1.60
N CYS A 125 7.04 -9.96 2.60
CA CYS A 125 5.59 -10.05 2.49
C CYS A 125 4.94 -9.14 3.54
N ASP A 126 3.91 -8.38 3.14
CA ASP A 126 3.27 -7.36 4.00
C ASP A 126 2.51 -7.94 5.20
N ALA A 127 2.03 -9.19 5.12
CA ALA A 127 1.34 -9.84 6.24
C ALA A 127 2.26 -10.44 7.31
N THR A 128 3.58 -10.23 7.21
CA THR A 128 4.54 -10.68 8.20
C THR A 128 5.35 -9.50 8.70
N SER A 129 5.48 -9.34 10.02
CA SER A 129 6.48 -8.44 10.58
C SER A 129 7.80 -9.19 10.67
N SER A 130 8.91 -8.52 10.36
CA SER A 130 10.29 -9.01 10.56
C SER A 130 10.66 -9.23 12.05
N HIS A 131 9.67 -9.28 12.94
CA HIS A 131 9.77 -9.30 14.38
C HIS A 131 8.83 -10.32 15.04
N ALA A 132 8.27 -11.27 14.29
CA ALA A 132 7.58 -12.39 14.92
C ALA A 132 8.56 -13.15 15.84
N GLU A 133 8.16 -13.40 17.09
CA GLU A 133 8.90 -14.25 18.02
C GLU A 133 9.01 -15.66 17.40
N GLY A 134 10.24 -16.12 17.15
CA GLY A 134 10.52 -17.33 16.37
C GLY A 134 11.66 -17.20 15.35
N GLY A 135 12.18 -15.98 15.15
CA GLY A 135 13.26 -15.68 14.21
C GLY A 135 12.76 -14.94 12.97
N LYS A 136 13.66 -14.24 12.29
CA LYS A 136 13.31 -13.60 11.01
C LYS A 136 13.11 -14.69 9.96
N PHE A 137 11.95 -14.70 9.31
CA PHE A 137 11.77 -15.50 8.10
C PHE A 137 12.85 -15.09 7.08
N ASP A 138 13.62 -16.07 6.60
CA ASP A 138 14.74 -15.82 5.70
C ASP A 138 14.22 -15.65 4.27
N PHE A 139 13.79 -14.43 3.96
CA PHE A 139 13.33 -14.07 2.61
C PHE A 139 14.43 -14.24 1.57
N LEU A 140 15.70 -13.99 1.90
CA LEU A 140 16.81 -14.12 0.95
C LEU A 140 17.02 -15.59 0.56
N ALA A 141 16.95 -16.51 1.52
CA ALA A 141 16.97 -17.94 1.21
C ALA A 141 15.85 -18.33 0.24
N ARG A 142 14.63 -17.83 0.45
CA ARG A 142 13.50 -18.09 -0.47
C ARG A 142 13.70 -17.46 -1.85
N ILE A 143 14.24 -16.25 -1.94
CA ILE A 143 14.54 -15.61 -3.23
C ILE A 143 15.55 -16.39 -4.05
N ASN A 144 16.53 -17.04 -3.41
CA ASN A 144 17.50 -17.90 -4.10
C ASN A 144 16.85 -19.17 -4.70
N GLU A 145 15.70 -19.61 -4.18
CA GLU A 145 14.94 -20.74 -4.70
C GLU A 145 13.98 -20.33 -5.84
N CYS A 146 13.57 -19.06 -5.90
CA CYS A 146 12.68 -18.54 -6.95
C CYS A 146 13.36 -18.60 -8.33
N ASN A 147 12.62 -18.93 -9.38
CA ASN A 147 13.13 -18.93 -10.76
C ASN A 147 12.33 -18.03 -11.72
N VAL A 148 11.24 -17.45 -11.22
CA VAL A 148 10.37 -16.56 -11.98
C VAL A 148 10.29 -15.25 -11.20
N PHE A 149 10.72 -14.17 -11.86
CA PHE A 149 10.59 -12.81 -11.38
C PHE A 149 9.74 -12.07 -12.38
N THR A 150 8.70 -11.40 -11.90
CA THR A 150 7.77 -10.64 -12.74
C THR A 150 7.78 -9.20 -12.29
N GLU A 151 8.06 -8.29 -13.23
CA GLU A 151 7.89 -6.88 -12.98
C GLU A 151 6.40 -6.53 -13.00
N MET A 152 5.96 -5.90 -11.92
CA MET A 152 4.59 -5.45 -11.79
C MET A 152 4.50 -3.99 -12.24
N THR A 153 3.93 -3.77 -13.43
CA THR A 153 3.79 -2.45 -14.03
C THR A 153 2.33 -1.96 -13.97
N GLY A 154 2.16 -0.64 -13.95
CA GLY A 154 0.86 0.01 -13.90
C GLY A 154 0.91 1.37 -14.56
N GLU A 155 -0.23 1.81 -15.09
CA GLU A 155 -0.43 3.16 -15.59
C GLU A 155 -1.03 4.05 -14.50
N ARG A 156 -1.03 5.37 -14.75
CA ARG A 156 -1.73 6.34 -13.91
C ARG A 156 -3.17 5.87 -13.67
N GLY A 157 -3.53 5.76 -12.40
CA GLY A 157 -4.88 5.39 -11.97
C GLY A 157 -5.15 3.89 -11.89
N ASP A 158 -4.20 3.03 -12.26
CA ASP A 158 -4.30 1.59 -12.01
C ASP A 158 -4.21 1.31 -10.49
N VAL A 159 -4.98 0.31 -10.05
CA VAL A 159 -4.87 -0.23 -8.68
C VAL A 159 -4.48 -1.69 -8.78
N ILE A 160 -3.46 -2.07 -8.02
CA ILE A 160 -2.97 -3.45 -7.99
C ILE A 160 -3.34 -4.07 -6.66
N LEU A 161 -4.06 -5.18 -6.71
CA LEU A 161 -4.47 -5.95 -5.55
C LEU A 161 -3.52 -7.14 -5.42
N LEU A 162 -2.76 -7.17 -4.33
CA LEU A 162 -1.69 -8.14 -4.08
C LEU A 162 -2.09 -9.09 -2.95
N HIS A 163 -1.84 -10.39 -3.12
CA HIS A 163 -2.04 -11.36 -2.05
C HIS A 163 -1.10 -11.05 -0.87
N PRO A 164 -1.59 -11.08 0.39
CA PRO A 164 -0.82 -10.64 1.57
C PRO A 164 0.50 -11.39 1.82
N LEU A 165 0.58 -12.63 1.32
CA LEU A 165 1.77 -13.49 1.42
C LEU A 165 2.65 -13.50 0.16
N MET A 166 2.35 -12.66 -0.82
CA MET A 166 3.18 -12.54 -2.03
C MET A 166 4.50 -11.86 -1.70
N LEU A 167 5.60 -12.55 -2.00
CA LEU A 167 6.96 -12.04 -1.86
C LEU A 167 7.21 -10.98 -2.93
N HIS A 168 7.60 -9.77 -2.51
CA HIS A 168 7.81 -8.65 -3.41
C HIS A 168 8.93 -7.72 -2.92
N SER A 169 9.46 -6.92 -3.85
CA SER A 169 10.41 -5.84 -3.60
C SER A 169 10.14 -4.67 -4.56
N ALA A 170 10.61 -3.48 -4.18
CA ALA A 170 10.56 -2.32 -5.05
C ALA A 170 11.66 -2.41 -6.11
N SER A 171 11.28 -2.27 -7.39
CA SER A 171 12.26 -2.14 -8.48
C SER A 171 13.03 -0.83 -8.38
N LYS A 172 14.23 -0.80 -8.96
CA LYS A 172 15.02 0.44 -9.07
C LYS A 172 14.46 1.33 -10.17
N ASN A 173 14.61 2.64 -10.01
CA ASN A 173 14.08 3.63 -10.95
C ASN A 173 15.18 4.09 -11.92
N HIS A 174 15.40 3.29 -12.96
CA HIS A 174 16.43 3.54 -13.98
C HIS A 174 16.18 4.78 -14.85
N THR A 175 14.93 5.25 -14.95
CA THR A 175 14.56 6.40 -15.80
C THR A 175 14.64 7.74 -15.08
N ARG A 176 14.57 7.70 -13.73
CA ARG A 176 14.28 8.87 -12.88
C ARG A 176 13.05 9.67 -13.30
N ALA A 177 12.15 9.06 -14.07
CA ALA A 177 10.78 9.52 -14.14
C ALA A 177 10.13 9.26 -12.79
N VAL A 178 9.44 10.26 -12.25
CA VAL A 178 8.91 10.22 -10.89
C VAL A 178 7.79 9.19 -10.84
N ARG A 179 7.91 8.25 -9.91
CA ARG A 179 6.89 7.23 -9.64
C ARG A 179 6.23 7.58 -8.32
N LEU A 180 4.91 7.79 -8.35
CA LEU A 180 4.10 8.07 -7.17
C LEU A 180 3.16 6.90 -6.96
N ILE A 181 3.19 6.31 -5.77
CA ILE A 181 2.21 5.29 -5.36
C ILE A 181 1.70 5.59 -3.97
N THR A 182 0.50 5.11 -3.67
CA THR A 182 0.03 4.92 -2.30
C THR A 182 -0.21 3.44 -2.07
N ASN A 183 0.04 2.95 -0.85
CA ASN A 183 -0.16 1.55 -0.48
C ASN A 183 -1.04 1.46 0.78
N PRO A 184 -2.37 1.66 0.65
CA PRO A 184 -3.29 1.45 1.75
C PRO A 184 -3.46 -0.05 2.04
N PRO A 185 -3.28 -0.51 3.30
CA PRO A 185 -3.49 -1.91 3.63
C PRO A 185 -4.98 -2.26 3.68
N VAL A 186 -5.32 -3.49 3.32
CA VAL A 186 -6.63 -4.09 3.55
C VAL A 186 -6.52 -5.09 4.70
N SER A 187 -7.04 -4.70 5.86
CA SER A 187 -7.14 -5.55 7.04
C SER A 187 -8.57 -6.03 7.23
N LEU A 188 -8.71 -7.23 7.81
CA LEU A 188 -10.00 -7.79 8.16
C LEU A 188 -10.32 -7.57 9.64
N LYS A 189 -11.62 -7.56 9.97
CA LYS A 189 -12.12 -7.52 11.36
C LYS A 189 -11.74 -8.79 12.11
N GLU A 190 -11.85 -9.93 11.44
CA GLU A 190 -11.50 -11.25 11.96
C GLU A 190 -10.38 -11.88 11.11
N PRO A 191 -9.54 -12.77 11.68
CA PRO A 191 -8.56 -13.52 10.91
C PRO A 191 -9.20 -14.35 9.77
N PHE A 192 -8.41 -14.65 8.74
CA PHE A 192 -8.80 -15.63 7.73
C PHE A 192 -9.19 -16.96 8.36
N ASN A 193 -10.25 -17.59 7.86
CA ASN A 193 -10.66 -18.92 8.26
C ASN A 193 -10.42 -19.88 7.09
N PHE A 194 -9.31 -20.62 7.19
CA PHE A 194 -8.91 -21.63 6.20
C PHE A 194 -9.54 -23.01 6.47
N ASN A 195 -10.48 -23.12 7.42
CA ASN A 195 -11.07 -24.39 7.84
C ASN A 195 -12.63 -24.37 7.84
N ARG A 196 -13.24 -23.62 6.91
CA ARG A 196 -14.70 -23.55 6.77
C ARG A 196 -15.29 -24.92 6.38
N GLU A 197 -16.46 -25.23 6.91
CA GLU A 197 -17.15 -26.51 6.61
C GLU A 197 -17.71 -26.52 5.19
N ASN A 198 -18.34 -25.42 4.77
CA ASN A 198 -18.85 -25.25 3.42
C ASN A 198 -17.78 -24.59 2.53
N PRO A 199 -17.26 -25.28 1.49
CA PRO A 199 -16.24 -24.71 0.60
C PRO A 199 -16.67 -23.45 -0.13
N ALA A 200 -17.98 -23.25 -0.34
CA ALA A 200 -18.50 -22.05 -1.00
C ALA A 200 -18.33 -20.76 -0.16
N ASP A 201 -18.04 -20.89 1.13
CA ASP A 201 -17.90 -19.75 2.05
C ASP A 201 -16.48 -19.16 2.08
N PHE A 202 -15.51 -19.83 1.46
CA PHE A 202 -14.16 -19.31 1.30
C PHE A 202 -14.14 -18.10 0.38
N SER A 203 -13.35 -17.10 0.76
CA SER A 203 -12.99 -15.96 -0.07
C SER A 203 -11.90 -16.34 -1.09
N LEU A 204 -11.70 -15.54 -2.15
CA LEU A 204 -10.65 -15.81 -3.14
C LEU A 204 -9.26 -15.82 -2.54
N VAL A 205 -8.98 -14.92 -1.59
CA VAL A 205 -7.69 -14.89 -0.89
C VAL A 205 -7.48 -16.13 0.00
N GLU A 206 -8.53 -16.63 0.66
CA GLU A 206 -8.47 -17.89 1.40
C GLU A 206 -8.23 -19.08 0.44
N LEU A 207 -8.97 -19.14 -0.67
CA LEU A 207 -8.80 -20.18 -1.69
C LEU A 207 -7.41 -20.17 -2.33
N LYS A 208 -6.86 -18.97 -2.64
CA LYS A 208 -5.50 -18.84 -3.15
C LYS A 208 -4.48 -19.37 -2.14
N THR A 209 -4.63 -19.01 -0.86
CA THR A 209 -3.74 -19.52 0.19
C THR A 209 -3.79 -21.04 0.30
N LEU A 210 -5.00 -21.63 0.31
CA LEU A 210 -5.20 -23.08 0.38
C LEU A 210 -4.61 -23.80 -0.84
N LYS A 211 -4.80 -23.24 -2.04
CA LYS A 211 -4.20 -23.73 -3.29
C LYS A 211 -2.67 -23.79 -3.20
N GLU A 212 -2.02 -22.73 -2.72
CA GLU A 212 -0.55 -22.70 -2.57
C GLU A 212 -0.04 -23.67 -1.50
N LEU A 213 -0.84 -23.97 -0.48
CA LEU A 213 -0.53 -24.99 0.52
C LEU A 213 -0.77 -26.42 0.02
N GLY A 214 -1.49 -26.60 -1.10
CA GLY A 214 -1.85 -27.90 -1.63
C GLY A 214 -2.86 -28.67 -0.77
N VAL A 215 -3.72 -27.96 -0.03
CA VAL A 215 -4.74 -28.54 0.87
C VAL A 215 -6.10 -27.90 0.67
N ASP A 216 -7.17 -28.65 0.92
CA ASP A 216 -8.54 -28.13 0.82
C ASP A 216 -8.96 -27.33 2.06
N ARG A 217 -8.36 -27.65 3.22
CA ARG A 217 -8.63 -27.02 4.51
C ARG A 217 -7.36 -27.01 5.35
N TYR A 218 -7.18 -25.96 6.14
CA TYR A 218 -6.09 -25.81 7.08
C TYR A 218 -6.58 -25.20 8.39
N ASN A 219 -6.44 -25.94 9.50
CA ASN A 219 -6.86 -25.47 10.81
C ASN A 219 -5.80 -24.56 11.45
N PHE A 220 -5.75 -23.30 11.02
CA PHE A 220 -4.87 -22.30 11.60
C PHE A 220 -5.45 -21.73 12.90
N VAL A 221 -4.69 -21.81 13.98
CA VAL A 221 -5.04 -21.20 15.27
C VAL A 221 -3.89 -20.27 15.68
N PRO A 222 -4.15 -18.97 15.88
CA PRO A 222 -3.14 -18.06 16.42
C PRO A 222 -2.62 -18.57 17.76
N SER A 223 -1.29 -18.63 17.92
CA SER A 223 -0.65 -19.08 19.15
C SER A 223 -0.70 -18.05 20.28
N VAL A 224 -0.91 -16.78 19.95
CA VAL A 224 -0.99 -15.65 20.89
C VAL A 224 -2.05 -14.62 20.45
N PRO A 225 -2.61 -13.84 21.38
CA PRO A 225 -3.47 -12.71 21.03
C PRO A 225 -2.76 -11.69 20.15
N ARG A 226 -3.50 -11.05 19.23
CA ARG A 226 -2.95 -9.96 18.41
C ARG A 226 -2.64 -8.74 19.29
N GLN A 227 -1.52 -8.09 19.02
CA GLN A 227 -1.11 -6.85 19.68
C GLN A 227 -1.16 -5.68 18.71
N GLN A 228 -1.55 -4.52 19.22
CA GLN A 228 -1.41 -3.27 18.49
C GLN A 228 -0.01 -2.70 18.68
N ILE A 229 0.63 -2.31 17.59
CA ILE A 229 1.98 -1.77 17.61
C ILE A 229 1.91 -0.36 17.02
N VAL A 230 2.38 0.62 17.78
CA VAL A 230 2.60 1.97 17.25
C VAL A 230 3.87 1.95 16.40
N PRO A 231 3.79 2.23 15.09
CA PRO A 231 4.96 2.15 14.23
C PRO A 231 6.01 3.20 14.61
N LYS A 232 7.27 2.79 14.75
CA LYS A 232 8.40 3.72 15.00
C LYS A 232 8.52 4.83 13.93
N ARG A 233 8.04 4.56 12.71
CA ARG A 233 8.01 5.54 11.61
C ARG A 233 7.15 6.77 11.90
N LEU A 234 6.21 6.69 12.85
CA LEU A 234 5.28 7.78 13.15
C LEU A 234 6.01 9.06 13.59
N ASP A 235 7.09 8.95 14.36
CA ASP A 235 7.85 10.11 14.81
C ASP A 235 8.60 10.79 13.65
N ALA A 236 9.16 10.00 12.73
CA ALA A 236 9.79 10.52 11.52
C ALA A 236 8.76 11.20 10.60
N GLN A 237 7.59 10.58 10.40
CA GLN A 237 6.51 11.17 9.60
C GLN A 237 5.94 12.44 10.22
N THR A 238 5.92 12.55 11.55
CA THR A 238 5.48 13.78 12.25
C THR A 238 6.43 14.94 11.96
N LYS A 239 7.74 14.70 11.95
CA LYS A 239 8.74 15.72 11.60
C LYS A 239 8.60 16.16 10.14
N ILE A 240 8.47 15.19 9.23
CA ILE A 240 8.26 15.48 7.80
C ILE A 240 6.97 16.29 7.63
N LEU A 241 5.87 15.92 8.29
CA LEU A 241 4.59 16.65 8.18
C LEU A 241 4.73 18.11 8.62
N ALA A 242 5.43 18.38 9.72
CA ALA A 242 5.69 19.75 10.16
C ALA A 242 6.42 20.56 9.07
N GLU A 243 7.47 19.98 8.47
CA GLU A 243 8.22 20.63 7.38
C GLU A 243 7.37 20.81 6.10
N GLU A 244 6.54 19.82 5.74
CA GLU A 244 5.60 19.91 4.62
C GLU A 244 4.60 21.05 4.84
N LEU A 245 4.02 21.16 6.04
CA LEU A 245 3.07 22.23 6.38
C LEU A 245 3.70 23.62 6.32
N GLU A 246 4.94 23.80 6.78
CA GLU A 246 5.64 25.09 6.66
C GLU A 246 5.87 25.48 5.20
N ARG A 247 6.26 24.52 4.33
CA ARG A 247 6.37 24.77 2.89
C ARG A 247 5.03 25.11 2.24
N MET A 248 3.96 24.41 2.62
CA MET A 248 2.61 24.68 2.12
C MET A 248 2.11 26.06 2.55
N LYS A 249 2.36 26.48 3.81
CA LYS A 249 2.03 27.84 4.30
C LYS A 249 2.79 28.91 3.55
N ALA A 250 4.09 28.73 3.34
CA ALA A 250 4.91 29.65 2.56
C ALA A 250 4.39 29.77 1.12
N ASN A 251 4.03 28.65 0.49
CA ASN A 251 3.45 28.66 -0.85
C ASN A 251 2.08 29.34 -0.90
N ALA A 252 1.21 29.08 0.09
CA ALA A 252 -0.11 29.71 0.20
C ALA A 252 0.02 31.24 0.38
N ALA A 253 0.93 31.71 1.23
CA ALA A 253 1.20 33.13 1.40
C ALA A 253 1.72 33.80 0.12
N LYS A 254 2.49 33.08 -0.69
CA LYS A 254 3.05 33.57 -1.96
C LYS A 254 2.01 33.61 -3.10
N THR A 255 1.15 32.61 -3.18
CA THR A 255 0.27 32.37 -4.35
C THR A 255 -1.18 32.73 -4.10
N GLY A 256 -1.60 32.85 -2.84
CA GLY A 256 -3.00 32.98 -2.46
C GLY A 256 -3.80 31.68 -2.54
N ILE A 257 -3.20 30.56 -2.98
CA ILE A 257 -3.86 29.25 -3.06
C ILE A 257 -3.99 28.66 -1.65
N PRO A 258 -5.20 28.30 -1.18
CA PRO A 258 -5.40 27.71 0.14
C PRO A 258 -4.69 26.36 0.32
N ILE A 259 -4.35 26.04 1.57
CA ILE A 259 -3.76 24.75 1.95
C ILE A 259 -4.86 23.68 2.03
N ASP A 260 -4.84 22.70 1.13
CA ASP A 260 -5.69 21.49 1.23
C ASP A 260 -4.97 20.41 2.05
N SER A 261 -5.16 20.47 3.38
CA SER A 261 -4.59 19.52 4.34
C SER A 261 -5.46 19.48 5.61
N GLU A 262 -5.81 18.28 6.06
CA GLU A 262 -6.48 18.08 7.35
C GLU A 262 -5.63 18.48 8.56
N HIS A 263 -4.32 18.63 8.35
CA HIS A 263 -3.37 19.02 9.39
C HIS A 263 -3.05 20.52 9.39
N ALA A 264 -3.61 21.31 8.47
CA ALA A 264 -3.26 22.72 8.28
C ALA A 264 -3.37 23.58 9.54
N ASN A 265 -4.37 23.28 10.38
CA ASN A 265 -4.69 24.01 11.61
C ASN A 265 -4.35 23.23 12.89
N VAL A 266 -3.66 22.08 12.78
CA VAL A 266 -3.27 21.28 13.93
C VAL A 266 -2.06 21.93 14.60
N HIS A 267 -2.13 22.15 15.92
CA HIS A 267 -1.00 22.66 16.69
C HIS A 267 0.22 21.73 16.56
N PRO A 268 1.47 22.23 16.43
CA PRO A 268 2.66 21.40 16.24
C PRO A 268 2.79 20.22 17.22
N ASP A 269 2.51 20.43 18.50
CA ASP A 269 2.57 19.39 19.55
C ASP A 269 1.50 18.28 19.38
N LYS A 270 0.50 18.50 18.54
CA LYS A 270 -0.60 17.58 18.25
C LYS A 270 -0.48 16.90 16.88
N LEU A 271 0.54 17.21 16.09
CA LEU A 271 0.73 16.62 14.76
C LEU A 271 0.87 15.10 14.82
N ARG A 272 1.61 14.58 15.80
CA ARG A 272 1.77 13.13 16.00
C ARG A 272 0.43 12.44 16.20
N GLU A 273 -0.42 12.99 17.07
CA GLU A 273 -1.77 12.50 17.34
C GLU A 273 -2.67 12.58 16.09
N SER A 274 -2.53 13.64 15.30
CA SER A 274 -3.30 13.79 14.06
C SER A 274 -2.96 12.75 13.00
N LEU A 275 -1.70 12.30 12.93
CA LEU A 275 -1.24 11.25 12.02
C LEU A 275 -1.58 9.83 12.51
N SER A 276 -1.71 9.64 13.83
CA SER A 276 -2.00 8.34 14.44
C SER A 276 -3.25 7.70 13.84
N PRO A 277 -3.19 6.42 13.43
CA PRO A 277 -4.39 5.67 13.05
C PRO A 277 -5.43 5.68 14.17
N PRO A 278 -6.74 5.62 13.87
CA PRO A 278 -7.80 5.61 14.87
C PRO A 278 -7.60 4.54 15.95
N MET A 279 -7.05 3.37 15.58
CA MET A 279 -6.75 2.28 16.50
C MET A 279 -5.74 2.65 17.60
N VAL A 280 -4.85 3.62 17.36
CA VAL A 280 -3.83 4.09 18.30
C VAL A 280 -4.36 5.20 19.22
N LYS A 281 -5.50 5.82 18.90
CA LYS A 281 -6.08 6.92 19.68
C LYS A 281 -6.87 6.44 20.91
N ALA A 282 -7.10 5.14 21.05
CA ALA A 282 -7.92 4.53 22.09
C ALA A 282 -7.10 3.88 23.23
N SER A 283 -5.80 4.14 23.31
CA SER A 283 -4.90 3.66 24.38
C SER A 283 -4.46 4.77 25.31
#